data_AF-A0A2V5KH96-F1
#
_entry.id   AF-A0A2V5KH96-F1
#
_cell.length_a   1.000
_cell.length_b   1.000
_cell.length_c   1.000
_cell.angle_alpha   90.00
_cell.angle_beta   90.00
_cell.angle_gamma   90.00
#
_symmetry.space_group_name_H-M   'P 1'
#
loop_
_entity.id
_entity.type
_entity.pdbx_description
1 polymer ?
#
loop_
_entity_poly.entity_id
_entity_poly.type
_entity_poly.pdbx_seq_one_letter_code
_entity_poly.pdbx_strand_id
1 'polypeptide(L)'
;MNLIAPLGHALWMAFAMLWEILWPLILGFGLSAVVQAVVSKSEMTRLLPDDSPRSLAIACGLGAASSSCSYAAVALARSIFRKGANFTAALAFQLASTNLVAELTIIIIVLMGWQFAAAEFVGGPLMVVLMALLLKRFLSRELVAQARTQAN
;
A
#
# COMPACT_ATOMS: atom_id res chain seq x y z
N MET A 1 17.90 -29.96 -30.50
CA MET A 1 16.98 -29.02 -29.81
C MET A 1 17.80 -27.80 -29.41
N ASN A 2 17.62 -26.67 -30.10
CA ASN A 2 18.44 -25.46 -29.90
C ASN A 2 17.92 -24.66 -28.70
N LEU A 3 18.47 -24.95 -27.52
CA LEU A 3 18.12 -24.30 -26.25
C LEU A 3 18.54 -22.81 -26.18
N ILE A 4 19.40 -22.36 -27.09
CA ILE A 4 20.02 -21.03 -27.05
C ILE A 4 19.00 -19.92 -27.35
N ALA A 5 18.11 -20.14 -28.33
CA ALA A 5 17.06 -19.19 -28.69
C ALA A 5 16.03 -18.95 -27.57
N PRO A 6 15.44 -20.00 -26.94
CA PRO A 6 14.53 -19.78 -25.83
C PRO A 6 15.22 -19.22 -24.58
N LEU A 7 16.50 -19.54 -24.33
CA LEU A 7 17.25 -18.93 -23.23
C LEU A 7 17.46 -17.42 -23.44
N GLY A 8 17.83 -17.02 -24.65
CA GLY A 8 17.97 -15.60 -25.01
C GLY A 8 16.64 -14.86 -24.89
N HIS A 9 15.54 -15.49 -25.29
CA HIS A 9 14.21 -14.89 -25.20
C HIS A 9 13.74 -14.75 -23.74
N ALA A 10 13.99 -15.75 -22.91
CA ALA A 10 13.69 -15.70 -21.47
C ALA A 10 14.51 -14.63 -20.75
N LEU A 11 15.81 -14.51 -21.05
CA LEU A 11 16.67 -13.45 -20.50
C LEU A 11 16.21 -12.06 -20.93
N TRP A 12 15.79 -11.90 -22.20
CA TRP A 12 15.27 -10.64 -22.69
C TRP A 12 13.96 -10.26 -22.02
N MET A 13 13.01 -11.20 -21.84
CA MET A 13 11.78 -10.97 -21.11
C MET A 13 12.04 -10.63 -19.64
N ALA A 14 12.95 -11.35 -18.98
CA ALA A 14 13.34 -11.05 -17.60
C ALA A 14 13.93 -9.64 -17.48
N PHE A 15 14.77 -9.22 -18.43
CA PHE A 15 15.32 -7.87 -18.46
C PHE A 15 14.25 -6.80 -18.73
N ALA A 16 13.33 -7.06 -19.68
CA ALA A 16 12.23 -6.15 -19.98
C ALA A 16 11.32 -5.93 -18.75
N MET A 17 10.92 -7.02 -18.07
CA MET A 17 10.13 -6.92 -16.85
C MET A 17 10.91 -6.24 -15.72
N LEU A 18 12.20 -6.55 -15.57
CA LEU A 18 13.05 -5.87 -14.58
C LEU A 18 13.07 -4.36 -14.85
N TRP A 19 13.27 -3.95 -16.10
CA TRP A 19 13.34 -2.55 -16.48
C TRP A 19 12.02 -1.82 -16.27
N GLU A 20 10.89 -2.44 -16.62
CA GLU A 20 9.56 -1.87 -16.39
C GLU A 20 9.22 -1.74 -14.91
N ILE A 21 9.58 -2.71 -14.07
CA ILE A 21 9.29 -2.69 -12.62
C ILE A 21 10.26 -1.80 -11.85
N LEU A 22 11.51 -1.69 -12.31
CA LEU A 22 12.56 -0.94 -11.63
C LEU A 22 12.20 0.54 -11.43
N TRP A 23 11.65 1.20 -12.44
CA TRP A 23 11.29 2.61 -12.35
C TRP A 23 10.18 2.90 -11.32
N PRO A 24 9.02 2.21 -11.34
CA PRO A 24 8.02 2.30 -10.26
C PRO A 24 8.61 2.00 -8.88
N LEU A 25 9.54 1.04 -8.78
CA LEU A 25 10.14 0.66 -7.50
C LEU A 25 11.07 1.76 -6.97
N ILE A 26 11.90 2.36 -7.83
CA ILE A 26 12.75 3.52 -7.50
C ILE A 26 11.88 4.70 -7.06
N LEU A 27 10.79 4.99 -7.77
CA LEU A 27 9.88 6.07 -7.42
C LEU A 27 9.15 5.79 -6.10
N GLY A 28 8.67 4.57 -5.88
CA GLY A 28 7.98 4.18 -4.64
C GLY A 28 8.90 4.23 -3.42
N PHE A 29 10.13 3.71 -3.53
CA PHE A 29 11.12 3.81 -2.46
C PHE A 29 11.63 5.24 -2.27
N GLY A 30 11.75 6.02 -3.35
CA GLY A 30 12.07 7.45 -3.31
C GLY A 30 11.01 8.24 -2.56
N LEU A 31 9.73 8.04 -2.88
CA LEU A 31 8.61 8.64 -2.17
C LEU A 31 8.61 8.21 -0.70
N SER A 32 8.89 6.94 -0.42
CA SER A 32 9.06 6.44 0.96
C SER A 32 10.21 7.10 1.69
N ALA A 33 11.34 7.36 1.03
CA ALA A 33 12.47 8.09 1.59
C ALA A 33 12.11 9.56 1.85
N VAL A 34 11.35 10.20 0.94
CA VAL A 34 10.85 11.58 1.12
C VAL A 34 9.90 11.64 2.31
N VAL A 35 8.89 10.77 2.38
CA VAL A 35 8.00 10.67 3.56
C VAL A 35 8.81 10.39 4.84
N GLN A 36 9.89 9.61 4.72
CA GLN A 36 10.83 9.38 5.81
C GLN A 36 11.60 10.64 6.24
N ALA A 37 11.97 11.51 5.30
CA ALA A 37 12.69 12.75 5.56
C ALA A 37 11.78 13.90 6.02
N VAL A 38 10.57 14.01 5.46
CA VAL A 38 9.69 15.19 5.67
C VAL A 38 8.69 15.00 6.81
N VAL A 39 8.22 13.78 7.07
CA VAL A 39 7.19 13.58 8.10
C VAL A 39 7.83 13.21 9.43
N SER A 40 7.68 14.05 10.44
CA SER A 40 8.17 13.75 11.78
C SER A 40 7.33 12.65 12.46
N LYS A 41 7.91 12.00 13.49
CA LYS A 41 7.19 11.06 14.37
C LYS A 41 5.93 11.71 14.97
N SER A 42 6.03 12.98 15.34
CA SER A 42 4.91 13.74 15.89
C SER A 42 3.80 13.97 14.87
N GLU A 43 4.12 14.30 13.62
CA GLU A 43 3.10 14.46 12.57
C GLU A 43 2.42 13.14 12.21
N MET A 44 3.16 12.04 12.09
CA MET A 44 2.54 10.72 11.84
C MET A 44 1.62 10.29 12.98
N THR A 45 2.03 10.52 14.23
CA THR A 45 1.19 10.23 15.40
C THR A 45 -0.03 11.17 15.48
N ARG A 46 0.09 12.40 14.97
CA ARG A 46 -1.01 13.39 14.95
C ARG A 46 -2.02 13.13 13.82
N LEU A 47 -1.55 12.70 12.65
CA LEU A 47 -2.38 12.42 11.48
C LEU A 47 -3.08 11.06 11.57
N LEU A 48 -2.44 10.08 12.22
CA LEU A 48 -2.93 8.69 12.34
C LEU A 48 -2.85 8.20 13.79
N PRO A 49 -3.53 8.88 14.75
CA PRO A 49 -3.39 8.61 16.19
C PRO A 49 -4.01 7.28 16.62
N ASP A 50 -5.05 6.83 15.95
CA ASP A 50 -5.92 5.75 16.40
C ASP A 50 -6.54 4.96 15.24
N ASP A 51 -7.33 3.94 15.58
CA ASP A 51 -8.17 3.16 14.66
C ASP A 51 -9.56 3.79 14.46
N SER A 52 -9.72 5.08 14.76
CA SER A 52 -10.99 5.78 14.57
C SER A 52 -11.35 5.88 13.09
N PRO A 53 -12.66 5.94 12.75
CA PRO A 53 -13.09 6.06 11.36
C PRO A 53 -12.52 7.29 10.65
N ARG A 54 -12.20 8.37 11.39
CA ARG A 54 -11.55 9.56 10.85
C ARG A 54 -10.10 9.27 10.42
N SER A 55 -9.33 8.62 11.29
CA SER A 55 -7.95 8.22 10.99
C SER A 55 -7.88 7.22 9.84
N LEU A 56 -8.83 6.28 9.76
CA LEU A 56 -8.95 5.36 8.63
C LEU A 56 -9.29 6.08 7.33
N ALA A 57 -10.21 7.04 7.34
CA ALA A 57 -10.53 7.83 6.15
C ALA A 57 -9.33 8.65 5.65
N ILE A 58 -8.57 9.26 6.57
CA ILE A 58 -7.33 9.99 6.23
C ILE A 58 -6.28 9.02 5.66
N ALA A 59 -6.08 7.86 6.30
CA ALA A 59 -5.17 6.83 5.82
C ALA A 59 -5.54 6.36 4.41
N CYS A 60 -6.83 6.11 4.17
CA CYS A 60 -7.32 5.70 2.86
C CYS A 60 -7.17 6.80 1.82
N GLY A 61 -7.42 8.06 2.17
CA GLY A 61 -7.21 9.19 1.25
C GLY A 61 -5.75 9.37 0.87
N LEU A 62 -4.84 9.29 1.84
CA LEU A 62 -3.40 9.31 1.60
C LEU A 62 -2.95 8.10 0.76
N GLY A 63 -3.52 6.92 1.01
CA GLY A 63 -3.26 5.71 0.26
C GLY A 63 -3.74 5.84 -1.19
N ALA A 64 -4.98 6.24 -1.41
CA ALA A 64 -5.58 6.43 -2.73
C ALA A 64 -4.82 7.45 -3.59
N ALA A 65 -4.24 8.48 -2.97
CA ALA A 65 -3.38 9.45 -3.64
C ALA A 65 -2.00 8.88 -4.01
N SER A 66 -1.55 7.82 -3.34
CA SER A 66 -0.26 7.16 -3.55
C SER A 66 -0.43 5.99 -4.53
N SER A 67 -0.18 6.21 -5.83
CA SER A 67 -0.03 5.11 -6.79
C SER A 67 1.26 4.35 -6.46
N SER A 68 1.14 3.20 -5.81
CA SER A 68 2.30 2.42 -5.36
C SER A 68 2.05 0.94 -5.58
N CYS A 69 3.05 0.25 -6.12
CA CYS A 69 3.05 -1.20 -6.19
C CYS A 69 2.97 -1.81 -4.78
N SER A 70 2.47 -3.05 -4.65
CA SER A 70 2.27 -3.68 -3.33
C SER A 70 3.53 -3.65 -2.45
N TYR A 71 4.73 -3.78 -3.04
CA TYR A 71 6.00 -3.66 -2.30
C TYR A 71 6.27 -2.26 -1.77
N ALA A 72 6.07 -1.22 -2.59
CA ALA A 72 6.23 0.16 -2.15
C ALA A 72 5.19 0.53 -1.09
N ALA A 73 3.95 0.09 -1.25
CA ALA A 73 2.88 0.26 -0.27
C ALA A 73 3.24 -0.39 1.08
N VAL A 74 3.74 -1.63 1.10
CA VAL A 74 4.23 -2.31 2.32
C VAL A 74 5.36 -1.50 2.98
N ALA A 75 6.34 -1.05 2.19
CA ALA A 75 7.49 -0.32 2.72
C ALA A 75 7.08 1.02 3.36
N LEU A 76 6.16 1.75 2.72
CA LEU A 76 5.57 2.97 3.25
C LEU A 76 4.77 2.69 4.53
N ALA A 77 3.90 1.69 4.53
CA ALA A 77 3.10 1.31 5.69
C ALA A 77 3.97 0.92 6.89
N ARG A 78 5.03 0.12 6.68
CA ARG A 78 6.01 -0.21 7.72
C ARG A 78 6.69 1.03 8.28
N SER A 79 7.08 1.96 7.40
CA SER A 79 7.73 3.21 7.80
C SER A 79 6.81 4.10 8.65
N ILE A 80 5.56 4.26 8.22
CA ILE A 80 4.51 5.00 8.94
C ILE A 80 4.26 4.36 10.32
N PHE A 81 4.17 3.04 10.39
CA PHE A 81 4.02 2.31 11.65
C PHE A 81 5.23 2.48 12.58
N ARG A 82 6.46 2.39 12.07
CA ARG A 82 7.70 2.63 12.84
C ARG A 82 7.78 4.06 13.38
N LYS A 83 7.26 5.03 12.61
CA LYS A 83 7.11 6.44 13.03
C LYS A 83 5.97 6.69 14.02
N GLY A 84 5.26 5.64 14.44
CA GLY A 84 4.37 5.67 15.58
C GLY A 84 2.90 5.87 15.28
N ALA A 85 2.51 5.83 14.00
CA ALA A 85 1.11 5.74 13.62
C ALA A 85 0.45 4.45 14.15
N ASN A 86 -0.88 4.47 14.26
CA ASN A 86 -1.66 3.29 14.60
C ASN A 86 -1.48 2.18 13.55
N PHE A 87 -1.34 0.92 14.00
CA PHE A 87 -1.13 -0.24 13.13
C PHE A 87 -2.27 -0.44 12.12
N THR A 88 -3.52 -0.36 12.57
CA THR A 88 -4.70 -0.50 11.74
C THR A 88 -4.77 0.61 10.70
N ALA A 89 -4.43 1.83 11.07
CA ALA A 89 -4.40 2.96 10.14
C ALA A 89 -3.27 2.82 9.09
N ALA A 90 -2.09 2.32 9.47
CA ALA A 90 -1.01 2.03 8.52
C ALA A 90 -1.40 0.93 7.51
N LEU A 91 -2.11 -0.11 7.96
CA LEU A 91 -2.66 -1.16 7.09
C LEU A 91 -3.79 -0.65 6.19
N ALA A 92 -4.62 0.26 6.69
CA ALA A 92 -5.67 0.90 5.89
C ALA A 92 -5.08 1.74 4.76
N PHE A 93 -4.02 2.50 5.05
CA PHE A 93 -3.21 3.20 4.04
C PHE A 93 -2.67 2.21 3.00
N GLN A 94 -2.10 1.10 3.44
CA GLN A 94 -1.53 0.08 2.56
C GLN A 94 -2.57 -0.50 1.59
N LEU A 95 -3.75 -0.89 2.10
CA LEU A 95 -4.84 -1.41 1.27
C LEU A 95 -5.38 -0.38 0.29
N ALA A 96 -5.54 0.86 0.74
CA ALA A 96 -6.02 1.93 -0.12
C ALA A 96 -5.02 2.27 -1.23
N SER A 97 -3.72 2.22 -0.94
CA SER A 97 -2.66 2.48 -1.93
C SER A 97 -2.61 1.45 -3.05
N THR A 98 -3.15 0.26 -2.84
CA THR A 98 -3.18 -0.80 -3.86
C THR A 98 -4.53 -0.96 -4.57
N ASN A 99 -5.64 -0.57 -3.93
CA ASN A 99 -7.00 -0.78 -4.48
C ASN A 99 -7.72 0.52 -4.88
N LEU A 100 -7.45 1.65 -4.21
CA LEU A 100 -8.22 2.89 -4.40
C LEU A 100 -7.51 3.92 -5.30
N VAL A 101 -6.49 3.50 -6.03
CA VAL A 101 -5.73 4.41 -6.90
C VAL A 101 -6.55 4.79 -8.14
N ALA A 102 -6.52 6.07 -8.50
CA ALA A 102 -7.23 6.61 -9.65
C ALA A 102 -6.82 5.94 -10.97
N GLU A 103 -5.54 5.56 -11.10
CA GLU A 103 -4.99 4.86 -12.26
C GLU A 103 -5.70 3.52 -12.52
N LEU A 104 -5.85 2.70 -11.48
CA LEU A 104 -6.52 1.41 -11.56
C LEU A 104 -8.01 1.59 -11.88
N THR A 105 -8.63 2.60 -11.27
CA THR A 105 -10.03 2.96 -11.53
C THR A 105 -10.23 3.30 -13.02
N ILE A 106 -9.35 4.09 -13.62
CA ILE A 106 -9.42 4.43 -15.05
C ILE A 106 -9.29 3.16 -15.91
N ILE A 107 -8.32 2.29 -15.61
CA ILE A 107 -8.13 1.02 -16.34
C ILE A 107 -9.37 0.13 -16.26
N ILE A 108 -9.96 0.00 -15.07
CA ILE A 108 -11.18 -0.78 -14.84
C ILE A 108 -12.36 -0.21 -15.64
N ILE A 109 -12.55 1.12 -15.62
CA ILE A 109 -13.61 1.78 -16.39
C ILE A 109 -13.46 1.47 -17.88
N VAL A 110 -12.24 1.55 -18.41
CA VAL A 110 -11.98 1.36 -19.84
C VAL A 110 -12.14 -0.11 -20.26
N LEU A 111 -11.64 -1.05 -19.48
CA LEU A 111 -11.58 -2.47 -19.86
C LEU A 111 -12.82 -3.28 -19.45
N MET A 112 -13.39 -2.99 -18.28
CA MET A 112 -14.48 -3.78 -17.68
C MET A 112 -15.79 -2.98 -17.56
N GLY A 113 -15.72 -1.64 -17.69
CA GLY A 113 -16.87 -0.76 -17.60
C GLY A 113 -17.08 -0.15 -16.21
N TRP A 114 -17.97 0.85 -16.15
CA TRP A 114 -18.17 1.67 -14.96
C TRP A 114 -18.74 0.92 -13.74
N GLN A 115 -19.45 -0.20 -13.96
CA GLN A 115 -20.02 -1.00 -12.87
C GLN A 115 -18.93 -1.62 -12.00
N PHE A 116 -17.84 -2.09 -12.61
CA PHE A 116 -16.69 -2.65 -11.88
C PHE A 116 -15.93 -1.56 -11.13
N ALA A 117 -15.81 -0.37 -11.72
CA ALA A 117 -15.19 0.77 -11.04
C ALA A 117 -16.00 1.23 -9.83
N ALA A 118 -17.33 1.25 -9.94
CA ALA A 118 -18.20 1.52 -8.80
C ALA A 118 -18.10 0.42 -7.73
N ALA A 119 -18.00 -0.85 -8.14
CA ALA A 119 -17.80 -1.97 -7.23
C ALA A 119 -16.45 -1.86 -6.49
N GLU A 120 -15.36 -1.49 -7.18
CA GLU A 120 -14.04 -1.23 -6.57
C GLU A 120 -14.12 -0.09 -5.54
N PHE A 121 -14.76 1.03 -5.93
CA PHE A 121 -14.84 2.22 -5.08
C PHE A 121 -15.68 2.01 -3.81
N VAL A 122 -16.65 1.09 -3.86
CA VAL A 122 -17.43 0.65 -2.69
C VAL A 122 -16.74 -0.48 -1.93
N GLY A 123 -16.15 -1.42 -2.67
CA GLY A 123 -15.49 -2.62 -2.16
C GLY A 123 -14.21 -2.29 -1.38
N GLY A 124 -13.39 -1.36 -1.85
CA GLY A 124 -12.16 -0.93 -1.18
C GLY A 124 -12.41 -0.43 0.25
N PRO A 125 -13.29 0.58 0.46
CA PRO A 125 -13.65 1.06 1.78
C PRO A 125 -14.32 -0.02 2.65
N LEU A 126 -15.18 -0.85 2.04
CA LEU A 126 -15.78 -1.98 2.75
C LEU A 126 -14.72 -2.95 3.26
N MET A 127 -13.71 -3.27 2.44
CA MET A 127 -12.62 -4.17 2.80
C MET A 127 -11.76 -3.57 3.92
N VAL A 128 -11.51 -2.25 3.91
CA VAL A 128 -10.82 -1.56 5.00
C VAL A 128 -11.63 -1.62 6.29
N VAL A 129 -12.95 -1.40 6.24
CA VAL A 129 -13.82 -1.51 7.42
C VAL A 129 -13.81 -2.92 7.98
N LEU A 130 -13.98 -3.94 7.13
CA LEU A 130 -13.92 -5.34 7.54
C LEU A 130 -12.57 -5.69 8.15
N MET A 131 -11.46 -5.26 7.52
CA MET A 131 -10.12 -5.44 8.06
C MET A 131 -9.97 -4.77 9.43
N ALA A 132 -10.41 -3.51 9.59
CA ALA A 132 -10.31 -2.79 10.84
C ALA A 132 -11.10 -3.50 11.96
N LEU A 133 -12.29 -4.01 11.66
CA LEU A 133 -13.11 -4.78 12.61
C LEU A 133 -12.44 -6.10 12.99
N LEU A 134 -11.88 -6.83 12.02
CA LEU A 134 -11.16 -8.07 12.25
C LEU A 134 -9.90 -7.83 13.10
N LEU A 135 -9.08 -6.84 12.76
CA LEU A 135 -7.89 -6.51 13.53
C LEU A 135 -8.25 -6.07 14.95
N LYS A 136 -9.31 -5.28 15.13
CA LYS A 136 -9.78 -4.90 16.46
C LYS A 136 -10.24 -6.11 17.29
N ARG A 137 -10.79 -7.14 16.64
CA ARG A 137 -11.27 -8.37 17.31
C ARG A 137 -10.16 -9.38 17.59
N PHE A 138 -9.21 -9.55 16.68
CA PHE A 138 -8.20 -10.61 16.74
C PHE A 138 -6.83 -10.15 17.22
N LEU A 139 -6.50 -8.86 17.11
CA LEU A 139 -5.18 -8.34 17.41
C LEU A 139 -5.10 -7.86 18.86
N SER A 140 -4.33 -8.57 19.69
CA SER A 140 -4.05 -8.15 21.07
C SER A 140 -3.02 -7.02 21.10
N ARG A 141 -3.04 -6.21 22.16
CA ARG A 141 -2.03 -5.16 22.39
C ARG A 141 -0.60 -5.72 22.44
N GLU A 142 -0.47 -6.98 22.88
CA GLU A 142 0.81 -7.67 22.96
C GLU A 142 1.37 -8.02 21.58
N LEU A 143 0.53 -8.47 20.64
CA LEU A 143 0.91 -8.72 19.25
C LEU A 143 1.35 -7.43 18.54
N VAL A 144 0.65 -6.32 18.78
CA VAL A 144 1.03 -5.01 18.24
C VAL A 144 2.38 -4.56 18.80
N ALA A 145 2.63 -4.78 20.10
CA ALA A 145 3.89 -4.46 20.73
C ALA A 145 5.04 -5.29 20.15
N GLN A 146 4.85 -6.59 19.96
CA GLN A 146 5.83 -7.48 19.31
C GLN A 146 6.11 -7.05 17.87
N ALA A 147 5.07 -6.71 17.09
CA ALA A 147 5.23 -6.20 15.73
C ALA A 147 6.06 -4.91 15.69
N ARG A 148 5.93 -4.06 16.71
CA ARG A 148 6.72 -2.83 16.83
C ARG A 148 8.19 -3.10 17.12
N THR A 149 8.49 -4.11 17.93
CA THR A 149 9.86 -4.56 18.20
C THR A 149 10.52 -5.10 16.93
N GLN A 150 9.79 -5.88 16.12
CA GLN A 150 10.28 -6.44 14.85
C GLN A 150 10.39 -5.41 13.72
N ALA A 151 9.64 -4.31 13.78
CA ALA A 151 9.66 -3.28 12.76
C ALA A 151 10.90 -2.37 12.85
N ASN A 152 11.50 -2.25 14.05
CA ASN A 152 12.77 -1.54 14.30
C ASN A 152 13.95 -2.32 13.73
#